data_AF-A0A151Z038-F1
#
_entry.id   AF-A0A151Z038-F1
#
_cell.length_a   1.000
_cell.length_b   1.000
_cell.length_c   1.000
_cell.angle_alpha   90.00
_cell.angle_beta   90.00
_cell.angle_gamma   90.00
#
_symmetry.space_group_name_H-M   'P 1'
#
loop_
_entity.id
_entity.type
_entity.pdbx_description
1 polymer ?
#
loop_
_entity_poly.entity_id
_entity_poly.type
_entity_poly.pdbx_seq_one_letter_code
_entity_poly.pdbx_strand_id
1 'polypeptide(L)'
;MNIQRIWIVFILLFVFLLAGCTGTGGMGDMDWSEEKKIKEKAIQYIKDTYNKDYEVSEVSKDRFTGQTYTVRGNVKDQKNTQVSVIMEQNEIRDTYVETLWTEELKPKITSLVQKHFDERKIEHIAYSNGPKKDKYTGEIPSVFEVLKNGVDPEYKLNVTLRVYEQNGQYEQGIKNFLKELKRLNFNQVGVTIFVADDELKSAPKEAEESQYTLYRYNIHFEDIQNIDIDHHDLNQYKTVIKE
;
A
#
# COMPACT_ATOMS: atom_id res chain seq x y z
N MET A 1 -38.84 -41.49 44.44
CA MET A 1 -37.63 -40.64 44.26
C MET A 1 -37.47 -40.39 42.77
N ASN A 2 -37.82 -39.19 42.30
CA ASN A 2 -38.03 -38.87 40.89
C ASN A 2 -36.70 -38.56 40.18
N ILE A 3 -36.07 -39.59 39.62
CA ILE A 3 -34.78 -39.52 38.90
C ILE A 3 -34.86 -38.64 37.63
N GLN A 4 -36.07 -38.42 37.08
CA GLN A 4 -36.27 -37.58 35.88
C GLN A 4 -36.17 -36.07 36.11
N ARG A 5 -36.33 -35.56 37.35
CA ARG A 5 -36.22 -34.10 37.61
C ARG A 5 -34.77 -33.62 37.82
N ILE A 6 -33.85 -34.53 38.12
CA ILE A 6 -32.43 -34.18 38.38
C ILE A 6 -31.67 -33.98 37.05
N TRP A 7 -32.03 -34.70 35.99
CA TRP A 7 -31.38 -34.58 34.68
C TRP A 7 -31.66 -33.26 33.96
N ILE A 8 -32.86 -32.68 34.12
CA ILE A 8 -33.22 -31.41 33.49
C ILE A 8 -32.45 -30.22 34.11
N VAL A 9 -32.16 -30.29 35.42
CA VAL A 9 -31.36 -29.25 36.11
C VAL A 9 -29.89 -29.33 35.68
N PHE A 10 -29.35 -30.53 35.45
CA PHE A 10 -27.98 -30.70 34.98
C PHE A 10 -27.77 -30.25 33.52
N ILE A 11 -28.77 -30.42 32.65
CA ILE A 11 -28.69 -29.96 31.25
C ILE A 11 -28.80 -28.43 31.17
N LEU A 12 -29.65 -27.78 31.98
CA LEU A 12 -29.75 -26.32 32.03
C LEU A 12 -28.51 -25.64 32.63
N LEU A 13 -27.83 -26.29 33.59
CA LEU A 13 -26.56 -25.78 34.14
C LEU A 13 -25.38 -25.91 33.18
N PHE A 14 -25.42 -26.88 32.25
CA PHE A 14 -24.37 -27.05 31.23
C PHE A 14 -24.50 -26.04 30.08
N VAL A 15 -25.71 -25.55 29.79
CA VAL A 15 -25.93 -24.49 28.80
C VAL A 15 -25.38 -23.13 29.28
N PHE A 16 -25.33 -22.88 30.59
CA PHE A 16 -24.72 -21.67 31.15
C PHE A 16 -23.19 -21.74 31.32
N LEU A 17 -22.58 -22.93 31.28
CA LEU A 17 -21.12 -23.09 31.39
C LEU A 17 -20.39 -23.04 30.04
N LEU A 18 -21.11 -23.09 28.91
CA LEU A 18 -20.56 -22.93 27.56
C LEU A 18 -20.66 -21.50 27.02
N ALA A 19 -21.31 -20.59 27.75
CA ALA A 19 -21.43 -19.17 27.42
C ALA A 19 -20.74 -18.33 28.51
N GLY A 20 -19.42 -18.25 28.50
CA GLY A 20 -18.73 -17.39 29.46
C GLY A 20 -17.21 -17.50 29.58
N CYS A 21 -16.53 -18.08 28.59
CA CYS A 21 -15.07 -17.96 28.46
C CYS A 21 -14.74 -17.47 27.05
N THR A 22 -15.00 -16.20 26.74
CA THR A 22 -14.34 -15.50 25.63
C THR A 22 -14.39 -13.99 25.88
N GLY A 23 -13.25 -13.32 25.69
CA GLY A 23 -13.16 -11.87 25.55
C GLY A 23 -12.94 -11.12 26.86
N THR A 24 -11.67 -10.94 27.22
CA THR A 24 -11.25 -9.81 28.04
C THR A 24 -11.61 -8.53 27.31
N GLY A 25 -12.80 -7.97 27.56
CA GLY A 25 -13.37 -6.80 26.89
C GLY A 25 -12.46 -5.57 26.84
N GLY A 26 -11.52 -5.60 25.90
CA GLY A 26 -10.65 -4.52 25.53
C GLY A 26 -11.26 -3.72 24.38
N MET A 27 -10.79 -2.50 24.21
CA MET A 27 -11.25 -1.52 23.21
C MET A 27 -11.09 -1.98 21.74
N GLY A 28 -10.55 -3.19 21.50
CA GLY A 28 -10.32 -3.79 20.19
C GLY A 28 -10.94 -5.19 19.98
N ASP A 29 -11.67 -5.73 20.96
CA ASP A 29 -12.40 -6.99 20.78
C ASP A 29 -13.68 -6.71 19.98
N MET A 30 -13.90 -7.48 18.93
CA MET A 30 -15.07 -7.41 18.06
C MET A 30 -15.94 -8.63 18.27
N ASP A 31 -17.23 -8.44 18.52
CA ASP A 31 -18.16 -9.56 18.59
C ASP A 31 -18.58 -10.03 17.18
N TRP A 32 -19.10 -11.25 17.09
CA TRP A 32 -19.50 -11.85 15.82
C TRP A 32 -20.58 -11.06 15.07
N SER A 33 -21.47 -10.38 15.80
CA SER A 33 -22.56 -9.59 15.19
C SER A 33 -22.04 -8.29 14.58
N GLU A 34 -21.09 -7.65 15.27
CA GLU A 34 -20.35 -6.48 14.79
C GLU A 34 -19.53 -6.86 13.56
N GLU A 35 -18.77 -7.95 13.61
CA GLU A 35 -17.96 -8.46 12.49
C GLU A 35 -18.82 -8.70 11.24
N LYS A 36 -19.95 -9.41 11.42
CA LYS A 36 -20.88 -9.69 10.33
C LYS A 36 -21.42 -8.41 9.68
N LYS A 37 -21.81 -7.42 10.49
CA LYS A 37 -22.33 -6.14 10.00
C LYS A 37 -21.28 -5.36 9.22
N ILE A 38 -20.05 -5.31 9.72
CA ILE A 38 -18.93 -4.62 9.05
C ILE A 38 -18.58 -5.32 7.73
N LYS A 39 -18.56 -6.65 7.72
CA LYS A 39 -18.35 -7.47 6.51
C LYS A 39 -19.42 -7.18 5.44
N GLU A 40 -20.70 -7.25 5.78
CA GLU A 40 -21.81 -6.98 4.85
C GLU A 40 -21.73 -5.56 4.29
N LYS A 41 -21.42 -4.58 5.15
CA LYS A 41 -21.23 -3.18 4.75
C LYS A 41 -20.09 -3.01 3.73
N ALA A 42 -18.97 -3.73 3.90
CA ALA A 42 -17.84 -3.67 2.96
C ALA A 42 -18.18 -4.29 1.60
N ILE A 43 -18.89 -5.43 1.62
CA ILE A 43 -19.34 -6.11 0.41
C ILE A 43 -20.27 -5.20 -0.38
N GLN A 44 -21.26 -4.60 0.30
CA GLN A 44 -22.20 -3.68 -0.35
C GLN A 44 -21.49 -2.44 -0.91
N TYR A 45 -20.54 -1.87 -0.17
CA TYR A 45 -19.76 -0.72 -0.64
C TYR A 45 -19.02 -1.00 -1.95
N ILE A 46 -18.30 -2.13 -2.06
CA ILE A 46 -17.60 -2.49 -3.31
C ILE A 46 -18.61 -2.76 -4.43
N LYS A 47 -19.75 -3.39 -4.12
CA LYS A 47 -20.81 -3.64 -5.10
C LYS A 47 -21.40 -2.35 -5.63
N ASP A 48 -21.72 -1.39 -4.77
CA ASP A 48 -22.31 -0.11 -5.16
C ASP A 48 -21.30 0.79 -5.90
N THR A 49 -20.03 0.76 -5.48
CA THR A 49 -18.99 1.65 -6.02
C THR A 49 -18.45 1.14 -7.35
N TYR A 50 -18.28 -0.18 -7.52
CA TYR A 50 -17.58 -0.76 -8.68
C TYR A 50 -18.42 -1.78 -9.46
N ASN A 51 -19.63 -2.11 -8.99
CA ASN A 51 -20.44 -3.21 -9.52
C ASN A 51 -19.71 -4.57 -9.54
N LYS A 52 -18.77 -4.78 -8.61
CA LYS A 52 -18.01 -6.03 -8.45
C LYS A 52 -18.39 -6.74 -7.16
N ASP A 53 -18.18 -8.05 -7.14
CA ASP A 53 -18.34 -8.83 -5.92
C ASP A 53 -17.05 -8.76 -5.08
N TYR A 54 -17.18 -8.84 -3.75
CA TYR A 54 -16.07 -8.75 -2.82
C TYR A 54 -16.04 -9.95 -1.88
N GLU A 55 -14.96 -10.73 -1.95
CA GLU A 55 -14.75 -11.88 -1.07
C GLU A 55 -13.88 -11.48 0.12
N VAL A 56 -14.53 -11.26 1.26
CA VAL A 56 -13.87 -10.86 2.51
C VAL A 56 -13.12 -12.03 3.13
N SER A 57 -11.83 -11.83 3.38
CA SER A 57 -10.94 -12.78 4.07
C SER A 57 -10.74 -12.43 5.55
N GLU A 58 -10.74 -11.15 5.89
CA GLU A 58 -10.43 -10.69 7.25
C GLU A 58 -11.17 -9.39 7.58
N VAL A 59 -11.64 -9.27 8.81
CA VAL A 59 -12.15 -8.03 9.39
C VAL A 59 -11.31 -7.72 10.62
N SER A 60 -10.82 -6.49 10.71
CA SER A 60 -10.03 -6.02 11.85
C SER A 60 -10.53 -4.67 12.34
N LYS A 61 -10.37 -4.43 13.64
CA LYS A 61 -10.68 -3.17 14.31
C LYS A 61 -9.40 -2.62 14.90
N ASP A 62 -9.19 -1.31 14.73
CA ASP A 62 -8.07 -0.65 15.37
C ASP A 62 -8.14 -0.86 16.89
N ARG A 63 -7.06 -1.38 17.46
CA ARG A 63 -7.01 -1.74 18.88
C ARG A 63 -6.77 -0.54 19.79
N PHE A 64 -6.26 0.57 19.24
CA PHE A 64 -5.93 1.76 20.02
C PHE A 64 -7.12 2.69 20.21
N THR A 65 -7.86 2.95 19.14
CA THR A 65 -9.03 3.86 19.17
C THR A 65 -10.36 3.10 19.13
N GLY A 66 -10.39 1.90 18.56
CA GLY A 66 -11.64 1.19 18.27
C GLY A 66 -12.52 1.86 17.20
N GLN A 67 -12.01 2.91 16.52
CA GLN A 67 -12.80 3.78 15.64
C GLN A 67 -12.70 3.44 14.16
N THR A 68 -11.67 2.67 13.77
CA THR A 68 -11.42 2.30 12.38
C THR A 68 -11.57 0.81 12.19
N TYR A 69 -12.34 0.42 11.17
CA TYR A 69 -12.42 -0.96 10.71
C TYR A 69 -11.66 -1.10 9.40
N THR A 70 -10.87 -2.16 9.27
CA THR A 70 -10.24 -2.55 8.01
C THR A 70 -10.74 -3.93 7.61
N VAL A 71 -11.39 -4.01 6.46
CA VAL A 71 -11.90 -5.24 5.87
C VAL A 71 -11.03 -5.60 4.66
N ARG A 72 -10.27 -6.69 4.76
CA ARG A 72 -9.44 -7.20 3.67
C ARG A 72 -10.14 -8.32 2.92
N GLY A 73 -9.90 -8.38 1.63
CA GLY A 73 -10.53 -9.35 0.75
C GLY A 73 -10.10 -9.18 -0.69
N ASN A 74 -10.73 -9.94 -1.59
CA ASN A 74 -10.47 -9.86 -3.02
C ASN A 74 -11.70 -9.35 -3.76
N VAL A 75 -11.51 -8.32 -4.59
CA VAL A 75 -12.50 -7.94 -5.60
C VAL A 75 -12.48 -8.98 -6.71
N LYS A 76 -13.66 -9.52 -7.05
CA LYS A 76 -13.83 -10.50 -8.13
C LYS A 76 -13.82 -9.83 -9.50
N ASP A 77 -12.66 -9.33 -9.87
CA ASP A 77 -12.32 -8.92 -11.22
C ASP A 77 -11.52 -10.00 -11.96
N GLN A 78 -10.98 -9.67 -13.14
CA GLN A 78 -10.18 -10.61 -13.93
C GLN A 78 -8.87 -11.04 -13.26
N LYS A 79 -8.37 -10.26 -12.29
CA LYS A 79 -7.09 -10.50 -11.61
C LYS A 79 -7.28 -11.01 -10.16
N ASN A 80 -8.51 -11.06 -9.67
CA ASN A 80 -8.84 -11.33 -8.27
C ASN A 80 -8.04 -10.41 -7.32
N THR A 81 -8.16 -9.10 -7.54
CA THR A 81 -7.34 -8.06 -6.89
C THR A 81 -7.60 -7.99 -5.38
N GLN A 82 -6.55 -8.14 -4.57
CA GLN A 82 -6.63 -7.99 -3.11
C GLN A 82 -6.73 -6.51 -2.72
N VAL A 83 -7.70 -6.14 -1.90
CA VAL A 83 -7.93 -4.76 -1.46
C VAL A 83 -8.27 -4.69 0.02
N SER A 84 -8.19 -3.49 0.56
CA SER A 84 -8.72 -3.15 1.88
C SER A 84 -9.84 -2.12 1.74
N VAL A 85 -10.96 -2.35 2.41
CA VAL A 85 -12.00 -1.35 2.66
C VAL A 85 -11.79 -0.82 4.07
N ILE A 86 -11.55 0.48 4.19
CA ILE A 86 -11.26 1.17 5.45
C ILE A 86 -12.50 2.00 5.80
N MET A 87 -13.07 1.75 6.97
CA MET A 87 -14.24 2.45 7.47
C MET A 87 -13.87 3.24 8.71
N GLU A 88 -14.03 4.55 8.62
CA GLU A 88 -13.88 5.51 9.70
C GLU A 88 -15.27 6.11 10.02
N GLN A 89 -15.39 6.92 11.08
CA GLN A 89 -16.71 7.38 11.57
C GLN A 89 -17.58 8.06 10.49
N ASN A 90 -16.96 8.77 9.55
CA ASN A 90 -17.67 9.57 8.54
C ASN A 90 -17.30 9.21 7.10
N GLU A 91 -16.44 8.23 6.88
CA GLU A 91 -15.91 7.93 5.55
C GLU A 91 -15.69 6.42 5.37
N ILE A 92 -15.97 5.94 4.16
CA ILE A 92 -15.55 4.64 3.68
C ILE A 92 -14.69 4.88 2.47
N ARG A 93 -13.45 4.38 2.52
CA ARG A 93 -12.50 4.40 1.43
C ARG A 93 -11.96 3.00 1.17
N ASP A 94 -11.34 2.81 0.03
CA ASP A 94 -10.75 1.54 -0.35
C ASP A 94 -9.45 1.72 -1.13
N THR A 95 -8.72 0.61 -1.30
CA THR A 95 -7.43 0.59 -2.00
C THR A 95 -7.54 0.02 -3.42
N TYR A 96 -8.74 -0.10 -4.00
CA TYR A 96 -8.94 -0.86 -5.23
C TYR A 96 -8.24 -0.23 -6.43
N VAL A 97 -8.54 1.04 -6.71
CA VAL A 97 -7.96 1.79 -7.83
C VAL A 97 -6.45 1.92 -7.68
N GLU A 98 -5.97 2.29 -6.48
CA GLU A 98 -4.54 2.34 -6.14
C GLU A 98 -3.84 1.01 -6.46
N THR A 99 -4.44 -0.11 -6.05
CA THR A 99 -3.85 -1.44 -6.24
C THR A 99 -3.82 -1.81 -7.73
N LEU A 100 -4.93 -1.62 -8.44
CA LEU A 100 -5.02 -1.89 -9.88
C LEU A 100 -3.95 -1.13 -10.67
N TRP A 101 -3.86 0.18 -10.44
CA TRP A 101 -2.94 1.04 -11.17
C TRP A 101 -1.49 0.82 -10.76
N THR A 102 -1.22 0.53 -9.48
CA THR A 102 0.11 0.13 -9.02
C THR A 102 0.58 -1.12 -9.74
N GLU A 103 -0.25 -2.17 -9.80
CA GLU A 103 0.10 -3.41 -10.51
C GLU A 103 0.29 -3.21 -12.01
N GLU A 104 -0.49 -2.31 -12.62
CA GLU A 104 -0.35 -1.98 -14.04
C GLU A 104 0.94 -1.17 -14.33
N LEU A 105 1.32 -0.27 -13.43
CA LEU A 105 2.54 0.55 -13.56
C LEU A 105 3.83 -0.22 -13.25
N LYS A 106 3.79 -1.18 -12.34
CA LYS A 106 4.97 -1.92 -11.84
C LYS A 106 5.92 -2.37 -12.96
N PRO A 107 5.48 -3.08 -14.02
CA PRO A 107 6.38 -3.51 -15.09
C PRO A 107 7.08 -2.35 -15.80
N LYS A 108 6.35 -1.25 -16.04
CA LYS A 108 6.88 -0.07 -16.71
C LYS A 108 7.93 0.64 -15.84
N ILE A 109 7.62 0.86 -14.57
CA ILE A 109 8.54 1.52 -13.63
C ILE A 109 9.78 0.66 -13.40
N THR A 110 9.63 -0.66 -13.20
CA THR A 110 10.75 -1.60 -13.09
C THR A 110 11.67 -1.53 -14.30
N SER A 111 11.12 -1.54 -15.52
CA SER A 111 11.92 -1.41 -16.74
C SER A 111 12.68 -0.08 -16.82
N LEU A 112 12.09 1.02 -16.35
CA LEU A 112 12.78 2.31 -16.30
C LEU A 112 13.90 2.33 -15.25
N VAL A 113 13.71 1.68 -14.11
CA VAL A 113 14.76 1.54 -13.09
C VAL A 113 15.95 0.77 -13.67
N GLN A 114 15.70 -0.40 -14.25
CA GLN A 114 16.71 -1.27 -14.87
C GLN A 114 17.46 -0.61 -16.03
N LYS A 115 16.83 0.36 -16.70
CA LYS A 115 17.45 1.12 -17.78
C LYS A 115 18.45 2.16 -17.28
N HIS A 116 18.28 2.67 -16.07
CA HIS A 116 18.98 3.88 -15.60
C HIS A 116 19.86 3.67 -14.36
N PHE A 117 19.76 2.53 -13.70
CA PHE A 117 20.53 2.21 -12.52
C PHE A 117 21.15 0.83 -12.63
N ASP A 118 22.27 0.64 -11.96
CA ASP A 118 22.70 -0.68 -11.51
C ASP A 118 21.91 -0.99 -10.23
N GLU A 119 20.73 -1.59 -10.40
CA GLU A 119 19.81 -1.81 -9.29
C GLU A 119 20.20 -3.01 -8.43
N ARG A 120 20.17 -2.82 -7.12
CA ARG A 120 20.21 -3.93 -6.17
C ARG A 120 18.81 -4.45 -5.88
N LYS A 121 17.88 -3.53 -5.60
CA LYS A 121 16.52 -3.86 -5.17
C LYS A 121 15.55 -2.71 -5.47
N ILE A 122 14.38 -3.06 -5.97
CA ILE A 122 13.20 -2.20 -5.95
C ILE A 122 12.44 -2.55 -4.68
N GLU A 123 12.47 -1.68 -3.68
CA GLU A 123 11.86 -1.93 -2.37
C GLU A 123 10.34 -1.70 -2.41
N HIS A 124 9.90 -0.66 -3.13
CA HIS A 124 8.50 -0.29 -3.18
C HIS A 124 8.15 0.50 -4.45
N ILE A 125 6.99 0.21 -5.02
CA ILE A 125 6.32 1.02 -6.05
C ILE A 125 4.86 1.09 -5.63
N ALA A 126 4.32 2.30 -5.49
CA ALA A 126 2.91 2.55 -5.23
C ALA A 126 2.43 3.80 -5.96
N TYR A 127 1.17 3.79 -6.39
CA TYR A 127 0.51 4.92 -7.02
C TYR A 127 -0.77 5.26 -6.26
N SER A 128 -0.66 6.18 -5.30
CA SER A 128 -1.69 6.46 -4.31
C SER A 128 -2.39 7.78 -4.59
N ASN A 129 -3.65 7.89 -4.16
CA ASN A 129 -4.50 9.09 -4.26
C ASN A 129 -4.58 9.89 -2.95
N GLY A 130 -3.59 9.71 -2.06
CA GLY A 130 -3.58 10.33 -0.75
C GLY A 130 -4.63 9.75 0.21
N PRO A 131 -5.10 10.53 1.21
CA PRO A 131 -6.01 10.03 2.25
C PRO A 131 -7.49 10.03 1.84
N LYS A 132 -7.84 10.60 0.68
CA LYS A 132 -9.23 10.82 0.28
C LYS A 132 -9.83 9.57 -0.38
N LYS A 133 -11.16 9.43 -0.29
CA LYS A 133 -11.91 8.49 -1.12
C LYS A 133 -11.60 8.68 -2.60
N ASP A 134 -11.43 7.55 -3.31
CA ASP A 134 -11.19 7.54 -4.74
C ASP A 134 -12.39 8.10 -5.53
N LYS A 135 -12.11 8.82 -6.62
CA LYS A 135 -13.12 9.41 -7.50
C LYS A 135 -13.57 8.47 -8.62
N TYR A 136 -12.80 7.43 -8.93
CA TYR A 136 -13.12 6.47 -9.97
C TYR A 136 -14.09 5.42 -9.42
N THR A 137 -15.18 5.19 -10.16
CA THR A 137 -16.25 4.26 -9.81
C THR A 137 -16.66 3.45 -11.04
N GLY A 138 -17.26 2.29 -10.85
CA GLY A 138 -17.65 1.39 -11.94
C GLY A 138 -16.44 0.69 -12.55
N GLU A 139 -16.36 0.67 -13.88
CA GLU A 139 -15.20 0.13 -14.59
C GLU A 139 -14.04 1.14 -14.56
N ILE A 140 -12.90 0.68 -14.07
CA ILE A 140 -11.72 1.52 -13.85
C ILE A 140 -10.88 1.55 -15.15
N PRO A 141 -10.57 2.74 -15.70
CA PRO A 141 -9.72 2.85 -16.88
C PRO A 141 -8.28 2.43 -16.58
N SER A 142 -7.52 2.13 -17.63
CA SER A 142 -6.08 1.90 -17.52
C SER A 142 -5.37 3.15 -16.99
N VAL A 143 -4.40 2.97 -16.10
CA VAL A 143 -3.56 4.08 -15.59
C VAL A 143 -2.85 4.82 -16.73
N PHE A 144 -2.48 4.11 -17.80
CA PHE A 144 -1.80 4.71 -18.96
C PHE A 144 -2.74 5.59 -19.79
N GLU A 145 -4.05 5.31 -19.79
CA GLU A 145 -5.04 6.18 -20.42
C GLU A 145 -5.26 7.46 -19.60
N VAL A 146 -5.32 7.32 -18.27
CA VAL A 146 -5.43 8.46 -17.35
C VAL A 146 -4.21 9.38 -17.46
N LEU A 147 -2.99 8.82 -17.47
CA LEU A 147 -1.75 9.57 -17.65
C LEU A 147 -1.72 10.36 -18.97
N LYS A 148 -2.28 9.83 -20.05
CA LYS A 148 -2.33 10.53 -21.35
C LYS A 148 -3.25 11.76 -21.34
N ASN A 149 -4.34 11.70 -20.57
CA ASN A 149 -5.38 12.74 -20.57
C ASN A 149 -5.18 13.81 -19.48
N GLY A 150 -4.07 13.73 -18.74
CA GLY A 150 -3.82 14.56 -17.57
C GLY A 150 -4.35 13.88 -16.31
N VAL A 151 -3.44 13.57 -15.39
CA VAL A 151 -3.78 12.94 -14.11
C VAL A 151 -4.39 13.98 -13.18
N ASP A 152 -5.28 13.50 -12.32
CA ASP A 152 -5.62 14.22 -11.11
C ASP A 152 -4.35 14.55 -10.29
N PRO A 153 -4.17 15.82 -9.89
CA PRO A 153 -3.00 16.23 -9.11
C PRO A 153 -2.87 15.52 -7.77
N GLU A 154 -3.93 14.89 -7.24
CA GLU A 154 -3.89 14.17 -5.97
C GLU A 154 -3.21 12.78 -6.05
N TYR A 155 -2.96 12.26 -7.26
CA TYR A 155 -2.27 10.98 -7.40
C TYR A 155 -0.75 11.15 -7.43
N LYS A 156 -0.09 10.38 -6.57
CA LYS A 156 1.34 10.39 -6.37
C LYS A 156 1.96 9.04 -6.65
N LEU A 157 2.98 9.04 -7.52
CA LEU A 157 3.87 7.89 -7.67
C LEU A 157 4.94 7.92 -6.57
N ASN A 158 5.01 6.86 -5.77
CA ASN A 158 6.07 6.65 -4.79
C ASN A 158 6.93 5.46 -5.21
N VAL A 159 8.24 5.67 -5.29
CA VAL A 159 9.22 4.64 -5.64
C VAL A 159 10.36 4.64 -4.63
N THR A 160 10.66 3.48 -4.06
CA THR A 160 11.80 3.28 -3.16
C THR A 160 12.76 2.28 -3.79
N LEU A 161 14.01 2.70 -3.96
CA LEU A 161 15.05 1.94 -4.67
C LEU A 161 16.31 1.83 -3.82
N ARG A 162 17.03 0.73 -4.04
CA ARG A 162 18.42 0.56 -3.63
C ARG A 162 19.25 0.28 -4.87
N VAL A 163 20.25 1.12 -5.09
CA VAL A 163 21.11 1.10 -6.28
C VAL A 163 22.56 1.13 -5.84
N TYR A 164 23.46 0.68 -6.70
CA TYR A 164 24.89 0.82 -6.47
C TYR A 164 25.40 2.19 -6.92
N GLU A 165 26.48 2.66 -6.33
CA GLU A 165 27.10 3.95 -6.65
C GLU A 165 27.60 3.99 -8.11
N GLN A 166 28.12 2.87 -8.62
CA GLN A 166 28.54 2.73 -10.01
C GLN A 166 29.53 3.83 -10.42
N ASN A 167 30.60 4.03 -9.63
CA ASN A 167 31.60 5.11 -9.81
C ASN A 167 30.96 6.51 -9.98
N GLY A 168 29.91 6.80 -9.21
CA GLY A 168 29.20 8.09 -9.24
C GLY A 168 28.20 8.28 -10.38
N GLN A 169 27.99 7.29 -11.26
CA GLN A 169 27.02 7.40 -12.36
C GLN A 169 25.56 7.44 -11.90
N TYR A 170 25.28 7.07 -10.66
CA TYR A 170 23.94 7.04 -10.10
C TYR A 170 23.21 8.41 -10.20
N GLU A 171 23.90 9.55 -10.05
CA GLU A 171 23.26 10.88 -10.11
C GLU A 171 22.67 11.17 -11.50
N GLN A 172 23.38 10.79 -12.57
CA GLN A 172 22.85 10.89 -13.92
C GLN A 172 21.70 9.90 -14.14
N GLY A 173 21.77 8.72 -13.52
CA GLY A 173 20.67 7.75 -13.45
C GLY A 173 19.40 8.37 -12.85
N ILE A 174 19.52 9.10 -11.73
CA ILE A 174 18.42 9.81 -11.07
C ILE A 174 17.78 10.81 -12.04
N LYS A 175 18.58 11.68 -12.66
CA LYS A 175 18.06 12.67 -13.61
C LYS A 175 17.35 12.01 -14.79
N ASN A 176 17.93 10.97 -15.37
CA ASN A 176 17.34 10.26 -16.49
C ASN A 176 16.02 9.57 -16.11
N PHE A 177 15.97 8.93 -14.95
CA PHE A 177 14.76 8.30 -14.43
C PHE A 177 13.64 9.33 -14.21
N LEU A 178 13.93 10.45 -13.55
CA LEU A 178 12.97 11.54 -13.35
C LEU A 178 12.42 12.09 -14.68
N LYS A 179 13.27 12.21 -15.72
CA LYS A 179 12.81 12.63 -17.06
C LYS A 179 11.86 11.62 -17.69
N GLU A 180 12.10 10.32 -17.53
CA GLU A 180 11.17 9.30 -18.02
C GLU A 180 9.84 9.34 -17.26
N LEU A 181 9.85 9.57 -15.95
CA LEU A 181 8.62 9.79 -15.18
C LEU A 181 7.86 11.03 -15.68
N LYS A 182 8.58 12.13 -15.95
CA LYS A 182 8.00 13.34 -16.54
C LYS A 182 7.34 13.03 -17.89
N ARG A 183 7.98 12.26 -18.77
CA ARG A 183 7.43 11.84 -20.08
C ARG A 183 6.22 10.92 -19.98
N LEU A 184 6.06 10.22 -18.86
CA LEU A 184 4.87 9.42 -18.57
C LEU A 184 3.72 10.28 -18.02
N ASN A 185 3.86 11.61 -17.97
CA ASN A 185 2.85 12.56 -17.50
C ASN A 185 2.44 12.36 -16.03
N PHE A 186 3.33 11.86 -15.18
CA PHE A 186 3.12 11.95 -13.73
C PHE A 186 3.16 13.42 -13.28
N ASN A 187 2.33 13.81 -12.32
CA ASN A 187 2.40 15.14 -11.68
C ASN A 187 3.20 15.06 -10.38
N GLN A 188 2.62 14.45 -9.34
CA GLN A 188 3.28 14.23 -8.07
C GLN A 188 4.17 12.97 -8.11
N VAL A 189 5.44 13.13 -7.72
CA VAL A 189 6.38 12.01 -7.56
C VAL A 189 7.15 12.09 -6.24
N GLY A 190 7.27 10.95 -5.57
CA GLY A 190 8.17 10.72 -4.44
C GLY A 190 9.15 9.62 -4.81
N VAL A 191 10.44 9.90 -4.79
CA VAL A 191 11.50 8.92 -5.11
C VAL A 191 12.51 8.89 -3.98
N THR A 192 12.60 7.75 -3.31
CA THR A 192 13.58 7.47 -2.27
C THR A 192 14.64 6.54 -2.82
N ILE A 193 15.92 6.94 -2.78
CA ILE A 193 17.02 6.16 -3.35
C ILE A 193 18.11 5.99 -2.31
N PHE A 194 18.39 4.75 -1.94
CA PHE A 194 19.55 4.36 -1.17
C PHE A 194 20.68 3.99 -2.13
N VAL A 195 21.78 4.72 -2.06
CA VAL A 195 22.97 4.47 -2.86
C VAL A 195 23.96 3.69 -2.00
N ALA A 196 24.29 2.48 -2.44
CA ALA A 196 25.24 1.62 -1.76
C ALA A 196 26.59 1.61 -2.47
N ASP A 197 27.65 1.45 -1.69
CA ASP A 197 28.99 1.20 -2.18
C ASP A 197 29.03 -0.06 -3.08
N ASP A 198 29.80 0.00 -4.16
CA ASP A 198 30.01 -1.13 -5.08
C ASP A 198 30.64 -2.34 -4.37
N GLU A 199 31.37 -2.14 -3.25
CA GLU A 199 31.91 -3.21 -2.41
C GLU A 199 30.83 -4.18 -1.92
N LEU A 200 29.58 -3.71 -1.75
CA LEU A 200 28.45 -4.54 -1.32
C LEU A 200 28.17 -5.71 -2.29
N LYS A 201 28.57 -5.62 -3.56
CA LYS A 201 28.41 -6.72 -4.54
C LYS A 201 29.24 -7.95 -4.19
N SER A 202 30.37 -7.73 -3.52
CA SER A 202 31.31 -8.78 -3.12
C SER A 202 31.19 -9.14 -1.63
N ALA A 203 30.35 -8.42 -0.88
CA ALA A 203 30.14 -8.67 0.54
C ALA A 203 29.43 -10.02 0.79
N PRO A 204 29.63 -10.65 1.96
CA PRO A 204 28.85 -11.82 2.38
C PRO A 204 27.34 -11.53 2.35
N LYS A 205 26.52 -12.56 2.11
CA LYS A 205 25.05 -12.39 2.01
C LYS A 205 24.42 -11.86 3.29
N GLU A 206 25.04 -12.14 4.43
CA GLU A 206 24.60 -11.76 5.77
C GLU A 206 25.09 -10.36 6.17
N ALA A 207 25.88 -9.70 5.32
CA ALA A 207 26.37 -8.36 5.61
C ALA A 207 25.21 -7.36 5.72
N GLU A 208 25.27 -6.50 6.73
CA GLU A 208 24.26 -5.46 6.92
C GLU A 208 24.39 -4.39 5.84
N GLU A 209 23.36 -4.25 5.00
CA GLU A 209 23.36 -3.28 3.89
C GLU A 209 23.52 -1.83 4.35
N SER A 210 23.15 -1.53 5.60
CA SER A 210 23.35 -0.22 6.22
C SER A 210 24.82 0.19 6.29
N GLN A 211 25.75 -0.77 6.45
CA GLN A 211 27.19 -0.52 6.54
C GLN A 211 27.81 -0.07 5.20
N TYR A 212 27.10 -0.34 4.10
CA TYR A 212 27.51 0.00 2.74
C TYR A 212 26.65 1.12 2.14
N THR A 213 25.65 1.63 2.86
CA THR A 213 24.82 2.71 2.34
C THR A 213 25.57 4.04 2.48
N LEU A 214 25.91 4.66 1.36
CA LEU A 214 26.64 5.92 1.29
C LEU A 214 25.71 7.11 1.40
N TYR A 215 24.64 7.10 0.59
CA TYR A 215 23.73 8.23 0.45
C TYR A 215 22.27 7.79 0.48
N ARG A 216 21.41 8.70 0.92
CA ARG A 216 19.95 8.61 0.73
C ARG A 216 19.44 9.87 0.07
N TYR A 217 18.74 9.72 -1.05
CA TYR A 217 17.96 10.78 -1.67
C TYR A 217 16.50 10.63 -1.27
N ASN A 218 15.86 11.73 -0.85
CA ASN A 218 14.42 11.80 -0.66
C ASN A 218 13.86 12.90 -1.56
N ILE A 219 13.59 12.56 -2.82
CA ILE A 219 13.15 13.51 -3.84
C ILE A 219 11.63 13.55 -3.82
N HIS A 220 11.05 14.74 -3.68
CA HIS A 220 9.61 14.93 -3.72
C HIS A 220 9.27 16.14 -4.60
N PHE A 221 8.48 15.91 -5.63
CA PHE A 221 7.95 16.96 -6.50
C PHE A 221 6.42 16.91 -6.44
N GLU A 222 5.82 18.04 -6.10
CA GLU A 222 4.37 18.24 -6.22
C GLU A 222 3.93 18.30 -7.70
N ASP A 223 4.82 18.79 -8.56
CA ASP A 223 4.60 18.87 -9.99
C ASP A 223 5.92 18.75 -10.75
N ILE A 224 6.28 17.53 -11.14
CA ILE A 224 7.48 17.27 -11.94
C ILE A 224 7.40 17.89 -13.35
N GLN A 225 6.20 18.21 -13.85
CA GLN A 225 6.03 18.78 -15.19
C GLN A 225 6.64 20.18 -15.28
N ASN A 226 6.64 20.92 -14.16
CA ASN A 226 7.19 22.27 -14.07
C ASN A 226 8.67 22.33 -13.63
N ILE A 227 9.32 21.19 -13.39
CA ILE A 227 10.74 21.14 -12.99
C ILE A 227 11.66 21.01 -14.21
N ASP A 228 12.71 21.83 -14.25
CA ASP A 228 13.85 21.65 -15.17
C ASP A 228 14.87 20.68 -14.55
N ILE A 229 14.70 19.38 -14.86
CA ILE A 229 15.48 18.29 -14.26
C ILE A 229 16.98 18.38 -14.60
N ASP A 230 17.35 18.99 -15.73
CA ASP A 230 18.76 19.07 -16.14
C ASP A 230 19.57 19.97 -15.20
N HIS A 231 18.97 21.09 -14.81
CA HIS A 231 19.60 22.11 -13.98
C HIS A 231 19.17 22.02 -12.50
N HIS A 232 18.28 21.10 -12.15
CA HIS A 232 17.82 20.93 -10.77
C HIS A 232 18.95 20.40 -9.88
N ASP A 233 19.21 21.08 -8.77
CA ASP A 233 20.20 20.64 -7.78
C ASP A 233 19.65 19.46 -6.98
N LEU A 234 20.18 18.26 -7.21
CA LEU A 234 19.77 17.06 -6.49
C LEU A 234 20.35 16.98 -5.07
N ASN A 235 21.41 17.75 -4.76
CA ASN A 235 22.05 17.70 -3.45
C ASN A 235 21.14 18.19 -2.33
N GLN A 236 20.16 19.04 -2.63
CA GLN A 236 19.16 19.48 -1.66
C GLN A 236 18.32 18.31 -1.08
N TYR A 237 18.27 17.16 -1.77
CA TYR A 237 17.57 15.97 -1.32
C TYR A 237 18.49 14.89 -0.74
N LYS A 238 19.81 15.11 -0.78
CA LYS A 238 20.84 14.14 -0.42
C LYS A 238 21.12 14.18 1.08
N THR A 239 21.06 13.03 1.73
CA THR A 239 21.62 12.79 3.06
C THR A 239 22.86 11.91 2.90
N VAL A 240 24.02 12.39 3.36
CA VAL A 240 25.23 11.56 3.49
C VAL A 240 25.10 10.71 4.74
N ILE A 241 25.23 9.40 4.59
CA ILE A 241 25.16 8.42 5.68
C ILE A 241 26.57 7.97 6.06
N LYS A 242 27.43 7.77 5.06
CA LYS A 242 28.82 7.35 5.21
C LYS A 242 29.70 8.15 4.23
N GLU A 243 30.87 8.57 4.71
CA GLU A 243 31.93 9.21 3.92
C GLU A 243 32.82 8.18 3.22
#